data_AF-A0A947BWV2-F1
#
_entry.id   AF-A0A947BWV2-F1
#
_cell.length_a   1.000
_cell.length_b   1.000
_cell.length_c   1.000
_cell.angle_alpha   90.00
_cell.angle_beta   90.00
_cell.angle_gamma   90.00
#
_symmetry.space_group_name_H-M   'P 1'
#
loop_
_entity.id
_entity.type
_entity.pdbx_description
1 polymer ?
#
loop_
_entity_poly.entity_id
_entity_poly.type
_entity_poly.pdbx_seq_one_letter_code
_entity_poly.pdbx_strand_id
1 'polypeptide(L)'
;MINSKNTLNPIYLLGGAIAIGPRLKVKLLDDIRAQGVTHVVTLLSEKEGAQDIQQAVTAHDLNWLWLSLENAKPPAKERYAEIEAFFNTLKSHLTNGAYLYFHCAAGIHRTGMITYAFLRYLNNTPVQAFERLKELRELSSQEVGRERLQWGNTFAPKPPSKLIPGKITLEEFLQHDFSGAICYAHSVGEGYQYRGKIDQISTDGSMRLVDVEMTSNLECDFDFTYPYLIDGEWLPSENIDYSSTNISIEVTERGLEVTYAYAGTVYIHHKISA
;
A
#
# COMPACT_ATOMS: atom_id res chain seq x y z
N MET A 1 20.57 28.64 5.91
CA MET A 1 19.09 28.73 5.78
C MET A 1 18.65 27.64 4.83
N ILE A 2 17.82 26.71 5.29
CA ILE A 2 17.27 25.64 4.43
C ILE A 2 16.32 26.31 3.42
N ASN A 3 16.56 26.10 2.13
CA ASN A 3 15.69 26.63 1.08
C ASN A 3 14.36 25.87 1.14
N SER A 4 13.25 26.57 1.43
CA SER A 4 11.93 25.95 1.73
C SER A 4 11.34 25.09 0.61
N LYS A 5 11.90 25.15 -0.61
CA LYS A 5 11.46 24.35 -1.76
C LYS A 5 11.90 22.88 -1.71
N ASN A 6 12.85 22.50 -0.85
CA ASN A 6 13.40 21.13 -0.79
C ASN A 6 13.23 20.45 0.58
N THR A 7 12.26 20.90 1.38
CA THR A 7 11.96 20.27 2.67
C THR A 7 11.46 18.84 2.43
N LEU A 8 12.14 17.88 3.04
CA LEU A 8 11.74 16.48 3.02
C LEU A 8 10.54 16.27 3.95
N ASN A 9 9.66 15.34 3.59
CA ASN A 9 8.57 14.89 4.46
C ASN A 9 8.91 13.51 5.04
N PRO A 10 9.61 13.43 6.18
CA PRO A 10 9.93 12.15 6.78
C PRO A 10 8.72 11.50 7.44
N ILE A 11 8.70 10.18 7.41
CA ILE A 11 7.99 9.39 8.42
C ILE A 11 9.00 8.77 9.39
N TYR A 12 8.64 8.73 10.66
CA TYR A 12 9.48 8.13 11.71
C TYR A 12 9.11 6.66 11.90
N LEU A 13 10.14 5.80 11.93
CA LEU A 13 10.01 4.35 11.98
C LEU A 13 11.15 3.76 12.81
N LEU A 14 10.80 2.86 13.74
CA LEU A 14 11.76 2.27 14.68
C LEU A 14 12.51 3.37 15.46
N GLY A 15 13.82 3.48 15.31
CA GLY A 15 14.63 4.56 15.89
C GLY A 15 14.97 5.69 14.92
N GLY A 16 14.58 5.59 13.65
CA GLY A 16 15.04 6.45 12.56
C GLY A 16 13.91 7.06 11.73
N ALA A 17 14.23 7.47 10.51
CA ALA A 17 13.28 8.10 9.59
C ALA A 17 13.48 7.66 8.13
N ILE A 18 12.42 7.75 7.34
CA ILE A 18 12.45 7.53 5.90
C ILE A 18 11.89 8.77 5.22
N ALA A 19 12.53 9.20 4.12
CA ALA A 19 11.96 10.12 3.13
C ALA A 19 12.17 9.55 1.72
N ILE A 20 11.36 9.98 0.76
CA ILE A 20 11.44 9.50 -0.62
C ILE A 20 11.38 10.63 -1.64
N GLY A 21 11.94 10.42 -2.83
CA GLY A 21 11.81 11.39 -3.90
C GLY A 21 12.56 11.05 -5.19
N PRO A 22 12.67 12.03 -6.11
CA PRO A 22 13.37 11.85 -7.37
C PRO A 22 14.89 11.77 -7.18
N ARG A 23 15.61 11.50 -8.28
CA ARG A 23 17.07 11.53 -8.29
C ARG A 23 17.59 12.85 -7.72
N LEU A 24 18.47 12.74 -6.73
CA LEU A 24 19.14 13.90 -6.14
C LEU A 24 20.08 14.54 -7.16
N LYS A 25 20.03 15.86 -7.23
CA LYS A 25 21.08 16.67 -7.88
C LYS A 25 22.19 16.85 -6.86
N VAL A 26 23.45 16.79 -7.30
CA VAL A 26 24.63 16.93 -6.41
C VAL A 26 24.51 18.15 -5.49
N LYS A 27 24.06 19.29 -6.02
CA LYS A 27 23.84 20.52 -5.25
C LYS A 27 22.81 20.44 -4.11
N LEU A 28 22.02 19.37 -4.02
CA LEU A 28 21.02 19.15 -2.98
C LEU A 28 21.52 18.22 -1.86
N LEU A 29 22.70 17.62 -2.01
CA LEU A 29 23.23 16.68 -1.02
C LEU A 29 23.52 17.35 0.33
N ASP A 30 24.09 18.56 0.31
CA ASP A 30 24.29 19.34 1.53
C ASP A 30 22.97 19.74 2.19
N ASP A 31 21.95 20.08 1.40
CA ASP A 31 20.62 20.46 1.90
C ASP A 31 19.92 19.28 2.59
N ILE A 32 19.97 18.07 2.03
CA ILE A 32 19.34 16.91 2.67
C ILE A 32 20.14 16.43 3.89
N ARG A 33 21.48 16.56 3.86
CA ARG A 33 22.32 16.26 5.02
C ARG A 33 22.02 17.22 6.17
N ALA A 34 21.85 18.51 5.87
CA ALA A 34 21.45 19.51 6.86
C ALA A 34 20.05 19.25 7.45
N GLN A 35 19.18 18.53 6.72
CA GLN A 35 17.90 18.04 7.21
C GLN A 35 18.00 16.73 8.02
N GLY A 36 19.21 16.20 8.20
CA GLY A 36 19.50 15.03 9.02
C GLY A 36 19.56 13.71 8.25
N VAL A 37 19.44 13.70 6.92
CA VAL A 37 19.62 12.47 6.12
C VAL A 37 21.03 11.93 6.37
N THR A 38 21.14 10.64 6.66
CA THR A 38 22.42 9.96 6.89
C THR A 38 22.75 8.92 5.84
N HIS A 39 21.74 8.39 5.14
CA HIS A 39 21.91 7.39 4.09
C HIS A 39 21.08 7.74 2.86
N VAL A 40 21.67 7.56 1.68
CA VAL A 40 20.97 7.62 0.38
C VAL A 40 20.81 6.21 -0.16
N VAL A 41 19.56 5.82 -0.36
CA VAL A 41 19.15 4.53 -0.93
C VAL A 41 18.87 4.72 -2.42
N THR A 42 19.78 4.24 -3.26
CA THR A 42 19.67 4.34 -4.72
C THR A 42 19.02 3.09 -5.30
N LEU A 43 18.02 3.28 -6.16
CA LEU A 43 17.30 2.22 -6.88
C LEU A 43 17.55 2.27 -8.41
N LEU A 44 18.53 3.04 -8.84
CA LEU A 44 18.95 3.15 -10.23
C LEU A 44 19.78 1.93 -10.62
N SER A 45 19.70 1.51 -11.89
CA SER A 45 20.66 0.58 -12.46
C SER A 45 22.03 1.26 -12.69
N GLU A 46 23.05 0.46 -12.95
CA GLU A 46 24.38 0.97 -13.31
C GLU A 46 24.32 1.87 -14.57
N LYS A 47 23.52 1.49 -15.57
CA LYS A 47 23.31 2.23 -16.82
C LYS A 47 22.67 3.60 -16.63
N GLU A 48 22.02 3.83 -15.50
CA GLU A 48 21.41 5.12 -15.15
C GLU A 48 22.36 6.04 -14.35
N GLY A 49 23.63 5.64 -14.19
CA GLY A 49 24.66 6.40 -13.48
C GLY A 49 24.56 6.28 -11.97
N ALA A 50 24.26 5.08 -11.45
CA ALA A 50 24.23 4.82 -10.01
C ALA A 50 25.61 5.07 -9.34
N GLN A 51 26.70 4.77 -10.04
CA GLN A 51 28.07 5.00 -9.54
C GLN A 51 28.41 6.49 -9.40
N ASP A 52 27.91 7.34 -10.30
CA ASP A 52 28.07 8.80 -10.16
C ASP A 52 27.36 9.31 -8.90
N ILE A 53 26.19 8.72 -8.58
CA ILE A 53 25.47 9.02 -7.34
C ILE A 53 26.26 8.54 -6.13
N GLN A 54 26.84 7.34 -6.16
CA GLN A 54 27.71 6.86 -5.08
C GLN A 54 28.84 7.86 -4.80
N GLN A 55 29.59 8.24 -5.82
CA GLN A 55 30.73 9.16 -5.68
C GLN A 55 30.29 10.50 -5.08
N ALA A 56 29.18 11.07 -5.57
CA ALA A 56 28.64 12.31 -5.04
C ALA A 56 28.16 12.17 -3.59
N VAL A 57 27.41 11.12 -3.26
CA VAL A 57 26.90 10.87 -1.90
C VAL A 57 28.06 10.72 -0.91
N THR A 58 29.08 9.93 -1.25
CA THR A 58 30.25 9.74 -0.38
C THR A 58 31.09 11.01 -0.24
N ALA A 59 31.22 11.82 -1.30
CA ALA A 59 31.92 13.11 -1.23
C ALA A 59 31.24 14.14 -0.29
N HIS A 60 29.97 13.92 0.06
CA HIS A 60 29.19 14.75 0.98
C HIS A 60 28.99 14.10 2.36
N ASP A 61 29.82 13.11 2.73
CA ASP A 61 29.78 12.38 4.01
C ASP A 61 28.44 11.67 4.29
N LEU A 62 27.73 11.25 3.23
CA LEU A 62 26.53 10.44 3.35
C LEU A 62 26.86 8.97 3.06
N ASN A 63 26.15 8.07 3.72
CA ASN A 63 26.26 6.64 3.45
C ASN A 63 25.46 6.26 2.21
N TRP A 64 26.01 5.39 1.36
CA TRP A 64 25.33 4.93 0.16
C TRP A 64 24.88 3.48 0.31
N LEU A 65 23.60 3.23 0.06
CA LEU A 65 23.01 1.89 0.01
C LEU A 65 22.40 1.69 -1.38
N TRP A 66 22.69 0.56 -2.02
CA TRP A 66 22.31 0.34 -3.41
C TRP A 66 21.55 -0.98 -3.59
N LEU A 67 20.36 -0.87 -4.18
CA LEU A 67 19.60 -2.00 -4.71
C LEU A 67 19.33 -1.74 -6.19
N SER A 68 20.09 -2.38 -7.07
CA SER A 68 19.99 -2.15 -8.52
C SER A 68 18.67 -2.68 -9.08
N LEU A 69 17.89 -1.81 -9.73
CA LEU A 69 16.65 -2.15 -10.44
C LEU A 69 16.68 -1.60 -11.87
N GLU A 70 16.71 -2.50 -12.86
CA GLU A 70 16.77 -2.15 -14.29
C GLU A 70 15.54 -1.36 -14.77
N ASN A 71 14.37 -1.59 -14.16
CA ASN A 71 13.12 -0.94 -14.55
C ASN A 71 12.11 -0.95 -13.39
N ALA A 72 10.90 -0.49 -13.67
CA ALA A 72 9.82 -0.44 -12.70
C ALA A 72 9.07 -1.78 -12.51
N LYS A 73 9.41 -2.85 -13.23
CA LYS A 73 8.71 -4.12 -13.07
C LYS A 73 9.09 -4.77 -11.73
N PRO A 74 8.14 -5.47 -11.08
CA PRO A 74 8.45 -6.35 -9.97
C PRO A 74 9.65 -7.26 -10.24
N PRO A 75 10.68 -7.28 -9.38
CA PRO A 75 11.77 -8.24 -9.44
C PRO A 75 11.27 -9.69 -9.45
N ALA A 76 11.97 -10.55 -10.19
CA ALA A 76 11.68 -11.98 -10.23
C ALA A 76 11.99 -12.66 -8.87
N LYS A 77 11.36 -13.82 -8.62
CA LYS A 77 11.41 -14.52 -7.33
C LYS A 77 12.82 -14.88 -6.88
N GLU A 78 13.72 -15.10 -7.83
CA GLU A 78 15.13 -15.44 -7.59
C GLU A 78 15.88 -14.32 -6.86
N ARG A 79 15.38 -13.07 -6.94
CA ARG A 79 15.95 -11.91 -6.24
C ARG A 79 15.36 -11.67 -4.85
N TYR A 80 14.38 -12.45 -4.40
CA TYR A 80 13.69 -12.17 -3.14
C TYR A 80 14.63 -12.24 -1.94
N ALA A 81 15.51 -13.24 -1.89
CA ALA A 81 16.50 -13.37 -0.82
C ALA A 81 17.50 -12.18 -0.77
N GLU A 82 17.91 -11.66 -1.93
CA GLU A 82 18.75 -10.46 -2.05
C GLU A 82 18.02 -9.23 -1.48
N ILE A 83 16.75 -9.06 -1.83
CA ILE A 83 15.92 -7.93 -1.39
C ILE A 83 15.62 -8.02 0.10
N GLU A 84 15.34 -9.21 0.64
CA GLU A 84 15.16 -9.43 2.08
C GLU A 84 16.45 -9.15 2.87
N ALA A 85 17.61 -9.56 2.34
CA ALA A 85 18.90 -9.20 2.93
C ALA A 85 19.10 -7.68 2.94
N PHE A 86 18.77 -7.01 1.84
CA PHE A 86 18.80 -5.55 1.76
C PHE A 86 17.85 -4.89 2.77
N PHE A 87 16.63 -5.41 2.92
CA PHE A 87 15.66 -4.92 3.91
C PHE A 87 16.14 -5.13 5.34
N ASN A 88 16.81 -6.23 5.65
CA ASN A 88 17.48 -6.44 6.93
C ASN A 88 18.53 -5.35 7.20
N THR A 89 19.35 -5.02 6.21
CA THR A 89 20.33 -3.92 6.30
C THR A 89 19.64 -2.58 6.58
N LEU A 90 18.61 -2.22 5.81
CA LEU A 90 17.85 -0.98 6.03
C LEU A 90 17.22 -0.91 7.43
N LYS A 91 16.61 -2.01 7.87
CA LYS A 91 16.01 -2.14 9.21
C LYS A 91 17.05 -1.93 10.30
N SER A 92 18.23 -2.53 10.17
CA SER A 92 19.34 -2.35 11.12
C SER A 92 19.76 -0.88 11.22
N HIS A 93 19.92 -0.20 10.08
CA HIS A 93 20.24 1.23 10.05
C HIS A 93 19.14 2.08 10.71
N LEU A 94 17.86 1.84 10.40
CA LEU A 94 16.75 2.56 11.03
C LEU A 94 16.69 2.35 12.55
N THR A 95 16.88 1.12 13.02
CA THR A 95 16.93 0.85 14.47
C THR A 95 18.04 1.63 15.15
N ASN A 96 19.14 1.89 14.45
CA ASN A 96 20.28 2.67 14.93
C ASN A 96 20.16 4.18 14.65
N GLY A 97 18.95 4.68 14.34
CA GLY A 97 18.70 6.11 14.18
C GLY A 97 19.05 6.69 12.81
N ALA A 98 19.24 5.86 11.79
CA ALA A 98 19.48 6.36 10.45
C ALA A 98 18.26 7.11 9.88
N TYR A 99 18.54 8.12 9.04
CA TYR A 99 17.54 8.76 8.21
C TYR A 99 17.85 8.41 6.75
N LEU A 100 16.99 7.55 6.19
CA LEU A 100 17.13 6.98 4.85
C LEU A 100 16.37 7.82 3.81
N TYR A 101 17.04 8.21 2.73
CA TYR A 101 16.39 8.83 1.57
C TYR A 101 16.35 7.88 0.38
N PHE A 102 15.16 7.43 -0.03
CA PHE A 102 14.99 6.51 -1.17
C PHE A 102 14.76 7.29 -2.46
N HIS A 103 15.46 6.89 -3.53
CA HIS A 103 15.22 7.47 -4.84
C HIS A 103 15.46 6.50 -6.00
N CYS A 104 14.80 6.82 -7.11
CA CYS A 104 15.13 6.29 -8.43
C CYS A 104 15.35 7.48 -9.38
N ALA A 105 14.85 7.42 -10.62
CA ALA A 105 14.87 8.56 -11.54
C ALA A 105 13.81 9.61 -11.13
N ALA A 106 12.52 9.27 -11.27
CA ALA A 106 11.40 10.17 -11.00
C ALA A 106 10.91 10.14 -9.54
N GLY A 107 11.32 9.15 -8.74
CA GLY A 107 10.84 8.97 -7.38
C GLY A 107 9.44 8.36 -7.26
N ILE A 108 8.93 7.78 -8.35
CA ILE A 108 7.55 7.30 -8.46
C ILE A 108 7.51 5.77 -8.37
N HIS A 109 7.77 5.06 -9.47
CA HIS A 109 7.47 3.63 -9.57
C HIS A 109 8.38 2.73 -8.71
N ARG A 110 9.70 2.74 -8.96
CA ARG A 110 10.67 1.91 -8.19
C ARG A 110 10.72 2.32 -6.73
N THR A 111 10.73 3.63 -6.49
CA THR A 111 10.70 4.20 -5.14
C THR A 111 9.45 3.76 -4.39
N GLY A 112 8.25 3.98 -4.95
CA GLY A 112 7.00 3.55 -4.33
C GLY A 112 6.96 2.05 -4.08
N MET A 113 7.37 1.25 -5.07
CA MET A 113 7.39 -0.22 -4.98
C MET A 113 8.30 -0.72 -3.84
N ILE A 114 9.55 -0.26 -3.79
CA ILE A 114 10.50 -0.70 -2.76
C ILE A 114 10.15 -0.15 -1.38
N THR A 115 9.73 1.12 -1.30
CA THR A 115 9.31 1.71 -0.03
C THR A 115 8.08 0.99 0.54
N TYR A 116 7.07 0.70 -0.29
CA TYR A 116 5.92 -0.08 0.13
C TYR A 116 6.30 -1.49 0.59
N ALA A 117 7.08 -2.22 -0.21
CA ALA A 117 7.56 -3.56 0.15
C ALA A 117 8.36 -3.56 1.47
N PHE A 118 9.20 -2.53 1.68
CA PHE A 118 9.93 -2.38 2.93
C PHE A 118 9.01 -2.08 4.12
N LEU A 119 7.97 -1.26 3.94
CA LEU A 119 6.96 -1.04 4.98
C LEU A 119 6.22 -2.34 5.34
N ARG A 120 5.86 -3.15 4.33
CA ARG A 120 5.30 -4.50 4.54
C ARG A 120 6.25 -5.39 5.31
N TYR A 121 7.54 -5.37 4.95
CA TYR A 121 8.60 -6.09 5.65
C TYR A 121 8.74 -5.67 7.13
N LEU A 122 8.49 -4.39 7.44
CA LEU A 122 8.42 -3.86 8.80
C LEU A 122 7.09 -4.16 9.51
N ASN A 123 6.32 -5.14 9.03
CA ASN A 123 5.05 -5.59 9.61
C ASN A 123 3.93 -4.53 9.58
N ASN A 124 3.97 -3.59 8.63
CA ASN A 124 2.80 -2.76 8.35
C ASN A 124 1.78 -3.57 7.55
N THR A 125 0.50 -3.38 7.85
CA THR A 125 -0.59 -3.90 7.03
C THR A 125 -0.57 -3.30 5.63
N PRO A 126 -1.23 -3.90 4.61
CA PRO A 126 -1.31 -3.30 3.28
C PRO A 126 -1.81 -1.85 3.32
N VAL A 127 -2.82 -1.60 4.15
CA VAL A 127 -3.43 -0.28 4.37
C VAL A 127 -2.44 0.69 5.02
N GLN A 128 -1.80 0.29 6.12
CA GLN A 128 -0.81 1.13 6.80
C GLN A 128 0.38 1.46 5.89
N ALA A 129 0.87 0.49 5.12
CA ALA A 129 1.98 0.69 4.21
C ALA A 129 1.61 1.65 3.06
N PHE A 130 0.36 1.60 2.56
CA PHE A 130 -0.11 2.50 1.52
C PHE A 130 -0.27 3.93 2.04
N GLU A 131 -0.92 4.10 3.20
CA GLU A 131 -1.07 5.42 3.83
C GLU A 131 0.28 6.06 4.15
N ARG A 132 1.23 5.29 4.70
CA ARG A 132 2.60 5.78 4.91
C ARG A 132 3.32 6.15 3.62
N LEU A 133 3.09 5.41 2.52
CA LEU A 133 3.63 5.79 1.21
C LEU A 133 3.02 7.11 0.71
N LYS A 134 1.72 7.31 0.94
CA LYS A 134 1.00 8.55 0.61
C LYS A 134 1.51 9.73 1.44
N GLU A 135 1.70 9.56 2.74
CA GLU A 135 2.34 10.54 3.63
C GLU A 135 3.73 10.93 3.12
N LEU A 136 4.57 9.94 2.80
CA LEU A 136 5.90 10.17 2.26
C LEU A 136 5.86 10.97 0.96
N ARG A 137 5.00 10.59 0.00
CA ARG A 137 4.79 11.29 -1.26
C ARG A 137 3.53 10.80 -1.98
N GLU A 138 2.49 11.63 -2.00
CA GLU A 138 1.20 11.30 -2.64
C GLU A 138 1.33 10.87 -4.11
N LEU A 139 2.14 11.55 -4.91
CA LEU A 139 2.34 11.15 -6.32
C LEU A 139 2.98 9.75 -6.44
N SER A 140 3.78 9.32 -5.47
CA SER A 140 4.34 7.97 -5.47
C SER A 140 3.29 6.92 -5.13
N SER A 141 2.37 7.18 -4.20
CA SER A 141 1.30 6.24 -3.86
C SER A 141 0.25 6.10 -4.97
N GLN A 142 -0.08 7.19 -5.66
CA GLN A 142 -1.05 7.18 -6.77
C GLN A 142 -0.54 6.39 -7.98
N GLU A 143 0.74 6.54 -8.32
CA GLU A 143 1.30 6.04 -9.58
C GLU A 143 2.11 4.74 -9.43
N VAL A 144 2.34 4.24 -8.21
CA VAL A 144 3.11 2.99 -7.99
C VAL A 144 2.49 1.80 -8.71
N GLY A 145 1.17 1.76 -8.89
CA GLY A 145 0.48 0.70 -9.61
C GLY A 145 0.29 -0.58 -8.80
N ARG A 146 -0.87 -1.22 -9.00
CA ARG A 146 -1.35 -2.35 -8.18
C ARG A 146 -0.45 -3.59 -8.26
N GLU A 147 0.10 -3.91 -9.42
CA GLU A 147 1.03 -5.04 -9.62
C GLU A 147 2.25 -4.95 -8.67
N ARG A 148 2.71 -3.73 -8.38
CA ARG A 148 3.89 -3.46 -7.55
C ARG A 148 3.57 -3.51 -6.06
N LEU A 149 2.37 -3.06 -5.70
CA LEU A 149 1.84 -3.21 -4.34
C LEU A 149 1.64 -4.69 -3.99
N GLN A 150 1.02 -5.45 -4.89
CA GLN A 150 0.85 -6.90 -4.74
C GLN A 150 2.17 -7.64 -4.61
N TRP A 151 3.17 -7.26 -5.42
CA TRP A 151 4.52 -7.77 -5.24
C TRP A 151 5.10 -7.41 -3.87
N GLY A 152 4.95 -6.17 -3.42
CA GLY A 152 5.46 -5.74 -2.10
C GLY A 152 4.84 -6.52 -0.93
N ASN A 153 3.60 -6.99 -1.07
CA ASN A 153 2.92 -7.83 -0.07
C ASN A 153 3.65 -9.15 0.19
N THR A 154 4.47 -9.65 -0.74
CA THR A 154 5.21 -10.92 -0.55
C THR A 154 6.31 -10.82 0.51
N PHE A 155 6.69 -9.61 0.93
CA PHE A 155 7.72 -9.38 1.94
C PHE A 155 7.16 -9.23 3.36
N ALA A 156 5.83 -9.35 3.56
CA ALA A 156 5.25 -9.32 4.90
C ALA A 156 5.78 -10.52 5.73
N PRO A 157 6.29 -10.30 6.96
CA PRO A 157 6.92 -11.35 7.77
C PRO A 157 5.95 -12.45 8.21
N LYS A 158 4.66 -12.15 8.19
CA LYS A 158 3.58 -13.14 8.30
C LYS A 158 2.64 -12.93 7.12
N PRO A 159 2.44 -13.93 6.25
CA PRO A 159 1.30 -13.88 5.36
C PRO A 159 0.03 -13.79 6.23
N PRO A 160 -1.00 -13.06 5.80
CA PRO A 160 -2.24 -13.02 6.55
C PRO A 160 -2.74 -14.46 6.75
N SER A 161 -3.19 -14.78 7.97
CA SER A 161 -3.74 -16.09 8.28
C SER A 161 -4.91 -16.38 7.33
N LYS A 162 -5.11 -17.65 6.97
CA LYS A 162 -6.33 -18.04 6.27
C LYS A 162 -7.54 -17.57 7.08
N LEU A 163 -8.47 -16.88 6.41
CA LEU A 163 -9.72 -16.48 7.04
C LEU A 163 -10.53 -17.74 7.37
N ILE A 164 -10.83 -17.93 8.65
CA ILE A 164 -11.64 -19.03 9.16
C ILE A 164 -13.01 -18.47 9.50
N PRO A 165 -14.12 -19.17 9.19
CA PRO A 165 -15.46 -18.71 9.54
C PRO A 165 -15.59 -18.29 11.01
N GLY A 166 -16.23 -17.15 11.23
CA GLY A 166 -16.38 -16.52 12.53
C GLY A 166 -16.02 -15.03 12.52
N LYS A 167 -16.25 -14.38 13.67
CA LYS A 167 -15.93 -12.96 13.85
C LYS A 167 -14.43 -12.74 13.91
N ILE A 168 -13.97 -11.71 13.21
CA ILE A 168 -12.57 -11.27 13.26
C ILE A 168 -12.49 -9.81 13.70
N THR A 169 -11.33 -9.43 14.20
CA THR A 169 -11.02 -8.06 14.58
C THR A 169 -10.71 -7.19 13.35
N LEU A 170 -10.82 -5.87 13.52
CA LEU A 170 -10.37 -4.92 12.50
C LEU A 170 -8.87 -5.10 12.18
N GLU A 171 -8.05 -5.39 13.19
CA GLU A 171 -6.62 -5.62 13.00
C GLU A 171 -6.35 -6.82 12.10
N GLU A 172 -7.05 -7.94 12.32
CA GLU A 172 -6.96 -9.13 11.46
C GLU A 172 -7.45 -8.84 10.05
N PHE A 173 -8.60 -8.19 9.89
CA PHE A 173 -9.13 -7.79 8.58
C PHE A 173 -8.13 -6.95 7.79
N LEU A 174 -7.54 -5.94 8.43
CA LEU A 174 -6.60 -5.03 7.77
C LEU A 174 -5.32 -5.72 7.33
N GLN A 175 -4.97 -6.92 7.80
CA GLN A 175 -3.79 -7.66 7.31
C GLN A 175 -3.94 -8.13 5.84
N HIS A 176 -5.18 -8.21 5.36
CA HIS A 176 -5.50 -8.67 4.03
C HIS A 176 -5.61 -7.50 3.05
N ASP A 177 -5.08 -7.71 1.84
CA ASP A 177 -5.26 -6.76 0.73
C ASP A 177 -6.51 -7.16 -0.05
N PHE A 178 -7.60 -6.41 0.17
CA PHE A 178 -8.83 -6.55 -0.60
C PHE A 178 -8.95 -5.53 -1.73
N SER A 179 -7.94 -4.68 -1.97
CA SER A 179 -8.01 -3.71 -3.05
C SER A 179 -8.23 -4.43 -4.37
N GLY A 180 -9.25 -3.97 -5.07
CA GLY A 180 -9.90 -4.45 -6.28
C GLY A 180 -10.50 -5.84 -6.22
N ALA A 181 -10.80 -6.35 -5.02
CA ALA A 181 -11.75 -7.44 -4.85
C ALA A 181 -13.15 -6.97 -5.23
N ILE A 182 -13.96 -7.89 -5.74
CA ILE A 182 -15.35 -7.62 -6.12
C ILE A 182 -16.21 -7.85 -4.88
N CYS A 183 -17.08 -6.89 -4.60
CA CYS A 183 -17.98 -6.95 -3.47
C CYS A 183 -19.42 -6.63 -3.88
N TYR A 184 -20.35 -7.13 -3.08
CA TYR A 184 -21.70 -6.59 -3.00
C TYR A 184 -21.81 -5.68 -1.81
N ALA A 185 -22.75 -4.76 -1.85
CA ALA A 185 -23.15 -4.05 -0.67
C ALA A 185 -24.65 -3.75 -0.71
N HIS A 186 -25.25 -3.59 0.46
CA HIS A 186 -26.63 -3.11 0.57
C HIS A 186 -26.70 -1.97 1.58
N SER A 187 -27.54 -0.97 1.30
CA SER A 187 -27.77 0.15 2.23
C SER A 187 -28.78 -0.23 3.31
N VAL A 188 -28.67 0.38 4.49
CA VAL A 188 -29.72 0.31 5.51
C VAL A 188 -30.85 1.26 5.11
N GLY A 189 -32.02 0.72 4.74
CA GLY A 189 -33.28 1.49 4.66
C GLY A 189 -33.92 1.59 3.28
N GLU A 190 -33.15 1.60 2.19
CA GLU A 190 -33.71 1.77 0.84
C GLU A 190 -33.76 0.48 0.01
N GLY A 191 -33.14 -0.60 0.50
CA GLY A 191 -33.16 -1.91 -0.16
C GLY A 191 -32.33 -1.98 -1.44
N TYR A 192 -31.52 -0.95 -1.75
CA TYR A 192 -30.63 -0.97 -2.90
C TYR A 192 -29.50 -1.97 -2.71
N GLN A 193 -29.22 -2.70 -3.79
CA GLN A 193 -28.03 -3.53 -3.92
C GLN A 193 -27.04 -2.87 -4.86
N TYR A 194 -25.79 -2.91 -4.44
CA TYR A 194 -24.65 -2.42 -5.18
C TYR A 194 -23.68 -3.55 -5.43
N ARG A 195 -23.01 -3.53 -6.55
CA ARG A 195 -21.76 -4.27 -6.74
C ARG A 195 -20.67 -3.33 -7.22
N GLY A 196 -19.44 -3.63 -6.88
CA GLY A 196 -18.31 -2.80 -7.29
C GLY A 196 -17.00 -3.46 -6.95
N LYS A 197 -15.93 -2.67 -7.09
CA LYS A 197 -14.58 -3.05 -6.68
C LYS A 197 -14.18 -2.22 -5.49
N ILE A 198 -13.50 -2.85 -4.54
CA ILE A 198 -12.86 -2.11 -3.46
C ILE A 198 -11.71 -1.30 -4.06
N ASP A 199 -11.73 0.01 -3.92
CA ASP A 199 -10.59 0.85 -4.28
C ASP A 199 -9.58 0.83 -3.14
N GLN A 200 -10.05 1.27 -1.97
CA GLN A 200 -9.24 1.49 -0.79
C GLN A 200 -9.98 1.08 0.47
N ILE A 201 -9.21 0.59 1.45
CA ILE A 201 -9.62 0.43 2.85
C ILE A 201 -8.70 1.31 3.69
N SER A 202 -9.23 2.05 4.65
CA SER A 202 -8.49 2.91 5.57
C SER A 202 -8.22 2.21 6.91
N THR A 203 -7.35 2.78 7.74
CA THR A 203 -6.95 2.19 9.02
C THR A 203 -8.08 2.08 10.05
N ASP A 204 -9.15 2.85 9.89
CA ASP A 204 -10.36 2.78 10.72
C ASP A 204 -11.39 1.76 10.19
N GLY A 205 -11.09 1.07 9.09
CA GLY A 205 -11.99 0.13 8.44
C GLY A 205 -12.95 0.78 7.44
N SER A 206 -12.92 2.10 7.25
CA SER A 206 -13.67 2.73 6.16
C SER A 206 -13.22 2.19 4.80
N MET A 207 -14.15 2.11 3.86
CA MET A 207 -13.94 1.46 2.58
C MET A 207 -14.58 2.26 1.46
N ARG A 208 -13.85 2.41 0.36
CA ARG A 208 -14.33 3.04 -0.86
C ARG A 208 -14.58 2.01 -1.95
N LEU A 209 -15.77 2.04 -2.53
CA LEU A 209 -16.13 1.25 -3.71
C LEU A 209 -16.07 2.12 -4.97
N VAL A 210 -15.52 1.55 -6.04
CA VAL A 210 -15.45 2.12 -7.39
C VAL A 210 -16.01 1.14 -8.41
N ASP A 211 -16.23 1.63 -9.64
CA ASP A 211 -16.93 0.87 -10.69
C ASP A 211 -18.28 0.34 -10.18
N VAL A 212 -18.99 1.18 -9.41
CA VAL A 212 -20.22 0.78 -8.73
C VAL A 212 -21.33 0.66 -9.75
N GLU A 213 -22.05 -0.45 -9.70
CA GLU A 213 -23.29 -0.66 -10.42
C GLU A 213 -24.41 -0.92 -9.42
N MET A 214 -25.60 -0.40 -9.72
CA MET A 214 -26.80 -0.61 -8.92
C MET A 214 -27.89 -1.27 -9.75
N THR A 215 -28.75 -2.03 -9.08
CA THR A 215 -29.97 -2.56 -9.67
C THR A 215 -31.20 -2.08 -8.91
N SER A 216 -32.31 -1.90 -9.63
CA SER A 216 -33.61 -1.53 -9.07
C SER A 216 -34.54 -2.72 -8.85
N ASN A 217 -34.02 -3.95 -9.01
CA ASN A 217 -34.80 -5.18 -8.91
C ASN A 217 -35.55 -5.26 -7.57
N LEU A 218 -36.84 -5.63 -7.64
CA LEU A 218 -37.66 -5.95 -6.46
C LEU A 218 -37.19 -7.23 -5.76
N GLU A 219 -36.44 -8.08 -6.46
CA GLU A 219 -35.82 -9.30 -5.94
C GLU A 219 -34.39 -8.99 -5.49
N CYS A 220 -34.25 -8.80 -4.18
CA CYS A 220 -32.98 -8.59 -3.51
C CYS A 220 -32.38 -9.96 -3.15
N ASP A 221 -31.17 -10.26 -3.64
CA ASP A 221 -30.43 -11.45 -3.24
C ASP A 221 -29.84 -11.26 -1.83
N PHE A 222 -30.60 -11.64 -0.82
CA PHE A 222 -30.13 -11.69 0.58
C PHE A 222 -29.23 -12.90 0.87
N ASP A 223 -29.09 -13.82 -0.09
CA ASP A 223 -28.21 -14.98 0.00
C ASP A 223 -26.79 -14.69 -0.53
N PHE A 224 -26.56 -13.50 -1.11
CA PHE A 224 -25.24 -13.04 -1.58
C PHE A 224 -24.58 -14.05 -2.54
N THR A 225 -25.35 -14.55 -3.49
CA THR A 225 -24.83 -15.45 -4.54
C THR A 225 -23.95 -14.68 -5.54
N TYR A 226 -23.01 -15.38 -6.18
CA TYR A 226 -21.91 -14.84 -7.00
C TYR A 226 -22.21 -13.54 -7.80
N PRO A 227 -21.33 -12.50 -7.77
CA PRO A 227 -21.19 -11.30 -8.60
C PRO A 227 -22.25 -10.89 -9.64
N TYR A 228 -22.37 -11.86 -10.52
CA TYR A 228 -22.71 -11.73 -11.92
C TYR A 228 -23.64 -12.88 -12.33
N LEU A 229 -24.17 -13.62 -11.35
CA LEU A 229 -25.23 -14.61 -11.55
C LEU A 229 -26.62 -14.04 -11.24
N ILE A 230 -26.69 -12.83 -10.67
CA ILE A 230 -27.97 -12.14 -10.45
C ILE A 230 -28.41 -11.54 -11.78
N ASP A 231 -29.47 -12.11 -12.35
CA ASP A 231 -30.14 -11.60 -13.53
C ASP A 231 -30.73 -10.21 -13.25
N GLY A 232 -30.51 -9.27 -14.16
CA GLY A 232 -31.02 -7.90 -14.01
C GLY A 232 -30.22 -6.89 -14.82
N GLU A 233 -30.84 -5.72 -15.02
CA GLU A 233 -30.13 -4.57 -15.54
C GLU A 233 -29.34 -3.93 -14.40
N TRP A 234 -28.02 -3.85 -14.58
CA TRP A 234 -27.08 -3.21 -13.66
C TRP A 234 -26.62 -1.92 -14.31
N LEU A 235 -26.93 -0.79 -13.68
CA LEU A 235 -26.63 0.52 -14.20
C LEU A 235 -25.45 1.13 -13.43
N PRO A 236 -24.51 1.82 -14.12
CA PRO A 236 -23.44 2.55 -13.45
C PRO A 236 -23.99 3.53 -12.41
N SER A 237 -23.31 3.61 -11.28
CA SER A 237 -23.63 4.47 -10.14
C SER A 237 -22.38 5.21 -9.69
N GLU A 238 -22.56 6.20 -8.81
CA GLU A 238 -21.45 6.90 -8.16
C GLU A 238 -20.65 5.96 -7.24
N ASN A 239 -19.38 6.31 -7.01
CA ASN A 239 -18.55 5.66 -6.02
C ASN A 239 -19.18 5.78 -4.62
N ILE A 240 -19.01 4.76 -3.78
CA ILE A 240 -19.62 4.71 -2.45
C ILE A 240 -18.53 4.64 -1.39
N ASP A 241 -18.64 5.51 -0.39
CA ASP A 241 -17.77 5.51 0.79
C ASP A 241 -18.52 4.95 2.01
N TYR A 242 -18.07 3.80 2.50
CA TYR A 242 -18.53 3.19 3.75
C TYR A 242 -17.66 3.67 4.91
N SER A 243 -18.28 4.24 5.93
CA SER A 243 -17.60 4.60 7.19
C SER A 243 -18.57 4.45 8.36
N SER A 244 -18.05 4.06 9.53
CA SER A 244 -18.83 3.95 10.76
C SER A 244 -17.89 3.96 11.96
N THR A 245 -18.38 4.48 13.09
CA THR A 245 -17.70 4.37 14.39
C THR A 245 -17.83 2.97 15.00
N ASN A 246 -18.72 2.13 14.46
CA ASN A 246 -18.94 0.75 14.86
C ASN A 246 -18.99 -0.15 13.62
N ILE A 247 -17.97 -0.99 13.49
CA ILE A 247 -17.80 -1.93 12.38
C ILE A 247 -17.75 -3.35 12.96
N SER A 248 -18.51 -4.28 12.39
CA SER A 248 -18.38 -5.71 12.69
C SER A 248 -17.94 -6.47 11.45
N ILE A 249 -16.98 -7.37 11.61
CA ILE A 249 -16.40 -8.14 10.52
C ILE A 249 -16.57 -9.63 10.81
N GLU A 250 -17.16 -10.37 9.88
CA GLU A 250 -17.45 -11.79 10.01
C GLU A 250 -17.04 -12.54 8.75
N VAL A 251 -16.23 -13.57 8.91
CA VAL A 251 -15.91 -14.53 7.84
C VAL A 251 -17.03 -15.55 7.80
N THR A 252 -17.62 -15.75 6.63
CA THR A 252 -18.62 -16.79 6.39
C THR A 252 -18.07 -17.85 5.45
N GLU A 253 -18.79 -18.95 5.26
CA GLU A 253 -18.38 -19.98 4.30
C GLU A 253 -18.33 -19.46 2.84
N ARG A 254 -19.04 -18.37 2.58
CA ARG A 254 -19.20 -17.80 1.25
C ARG A 254 -18.20 -16.65 0.97
N GLY A 255 -17.58 -16.07 2.01
CA GLY A 255 -16.80 -14.83 1.88
C GLY A 255 -16.63 -14.05 3.18
N LEU A 256 -16.55 -12.73 3.08
CA LEU A 256 -16.34 -11.83 4.23
C LEU A 256 -17.43 -10.76 4.27
N GLU A 257 -18.07 -10.59 5.43
CA GLU A 257 -19.07 -9.57 5.70
C GLU A 257 -18.48 -8.45 6.56
N VAL A 258 -18.62 -7.22 6.10
CA VAL A 258 -18.23 -6.00 6.82
C VAL A 258 -19.46 -5.14 7.02
N THR A 259 -19.99 -5.12 8.23
CA THR A 259 -21.18 -4.34 8.59
C THR A 259 -20.76 -3.01 9.21
N TYR A 260 -21.23 -1.93 8.59
CA TYR A 260 -21.08 -0.55 9.05
C TYR A 260 -22.39 -0.10 9.68
N ALA A 261 -22.40 0.14 10.99
CA ALA A 261 -23.59 0.62 11.67
C ALA A 261 -24.18 1.85 10.92
N TYR A 262 -25.47 1.79 10.59
CA TYR A 262 -26.24 2.81 9.87
C TYR A 262 -25.86 3.06 8.40
N ALA A 263 -24.78 2.46 7.88
CA ALA A 263 -24.38 2.65 6.47
C ALA A 263 -24.64 1.41 5.60
N GLY A 264 -24.64 0.20 6.17
CA GLY A 264 -24.97 -1.03 5.45
C GLY A 264 -23.98 -2.15 5.70
N THR A 265 -24.09 -3.22 4.90
CA THR A 265 -23.12 -4.32 4.90
C THR A 265 -22.47 -4.41 3.55
N VAL A 266 -21.15 -4.56 3.54
CA VAL A 266 -20.35 -4.91 2.36
C VAL A 266 -19.96 -6.37 2.45
N TYR A 267 -20.31 -7.12 1.42
CA TYR A 267 -19.98 -8.52 1.26
C TYR A 267 -18.84 -8.68 0.24
N ILE A 268 -17.69 -9.16 0.68
CA ILE A 268 -16.49 -9.32 -0.15
C ILE A 268 -16.38 -10.78 -0.58
N HIS A 269 -16.45 -11.02 -1.89
CA HIS A 269 -16.18 -12.34 -2.47
C HIS A 269 -14.67 -12.58 -2.49
N HIS A 270 -14.16 -13.11 -1.40
CA HIS A 270 -12.81 -13.63 -1.34
C HIS A 270 -12.87 -15.15 -1.49
N LYS A 271 -12.20 -15.71 -2.50
CA LYS A 271 -11.99 -17.16 -2.53
C LYS A 271 -11.20 -17.52 -1.28
N ILE A 272 -11.86 -18.14 -0.30
CA ILE A 272 -11.16 -18.78 0.80
C ILE A 272 -10.33 -19.88 0.16
N SER A 273 -9.02 -19.67 0.03
CA SER A 273 -8.10 -20.68 -0.51
C SER A 273 -8.27 -21.97 0.28
N ALA A 274 -8.84 -23.00 -0.34
CA ALA A 274 -9.06 -24.31 0.28
C ALA A 274 -7.74 -24.88 0.83
#